data_AF-A0A7C7UG96-F1
#
_entry.id   AF-A0A7C7UG96-F1
#
_cell.length_a   1.000
_cell.length_b   1.000
_cell.length_c   1.000
_cell.angle_alpha   90.00
_cell.angle_beta   90.00
_cell.angle_gamma   90.00
#
_symmetry.space_group_name_H-M   'P 1'
#
loop_
_entity.id
_entity.type
_entity.pdbx_description
1 polymer ?
#
loop_
_entity_poly.entity_id
_entity_poly.type
_entity_poly.pdbx_seq_one_letter_code
_entity_poly.pdbx_strand_id
1 'polypeptide(L)'
;MGGSSGGSQIVGYRYYMGMHLALCHGPVDDITELRMQGRAFWNGSVAGSNPKRLQIDRPDLFGGEKREGGISGDIDVLLGEPAQTPNDYLQTRMAGGGAVPAFRGVVGLVLRKCYLAANNPYLKPIAA
;
A
#
# COMPACT_ATOMS: atom_id res chain seq x y z
N MET A 1 -37.91 20.59 -28.60
CA MET A 1 -36.94 19.60 -28.08
C MET A 1 -35.89 20.36 -27.31
N GLY A 2 -35.97 20.36 -25.97
CA GLY A 2 -35.01 21.04 -25.10
C GLY A 2 -33.90 20.09 -24.70
N GLY A 3 -32.72 20.25 -25.31
CA GLY A 3 -31.51 19.54 -24.88
C GLY A 3 -31.04 20.15 -23.56
N SER A 4 -31.23 19.44 -22.46
CA SER A 4 -30.63 19.83 -21.18
C SER A 4 -29.16 19.46 -21.21
N SER A 5 -28.30 20.48 -21.19
CA SER A 5 -26.86 20.36 -21.06
C SER A 5 -26.54 19.74 -19.69
N GLY A 6 -26.48 18.41 -19.62
CA GLY A 6 -26.20 17.68 -18.39
C GLY A 6 -24.85 18.08 -17.84
N GLY A 7 -24.84 18.75 -16.69
CA GLY A 7 -23.62 19.10 -15.97
C GLY A 7 -22.83 17.85 -15.58
N SER A 8 -21.50 17.95 -15.64
CA SER A 8 -20.61 16.90 -15.14
C SER A 8 -20.92 16.64 -13.66
N GLN A 9 -21.39 15.44 -13.35
CA GLN A 9 -21.70 15.02 -11.99
C GLN A 9 -20.54 14.20 -11.40
N ILE A 10 -20.18 14.48 -10.15
CA ILE A 10 -19.23 13.64 -9.40
C ILE A 10 -19.95 12.35 -9.04
N VAL A 11 -19.54 11.24 -9.64
CA VAL A 11 -20.15 9.91 -9.44
C VAL A 11 -19.43 9.07 -8.38
N GLY A 12 -18.32 9.55 -7.83
CA GLY A 12 -17.50 8.80 -6.88
C GLY A 12 -16.18 9.47 -6.52
N TYR A 13 -15.48 8.89 -5.54
CA TYR A 13 -14.15 9.33 -5.08
C TYR A 13 -13.19 8.15 -5.02
N ARG A 14 -11.91 8.43 -5.31
CA ARG A 14 -10.79 7.50 -5.09
C ARG A 14 -10.00 7.93 -3.86
N TYR A 15 -9.70 6.98 -2.99
CA TYR A 15 -8.95 7.21 -1.76
C TYR A 15 -7.52 6.69 -1.90
N TYR A 16 -6.57 7.55 -1.53
CA TYR A 16 -5.14 7.27 -1.55
C TYR A 16 -4.55 7.47 -0.16
N MET A 17 -3.72 6.55 0.30
CA MET A 17 -3.12 6.63 1.65
C MET A 17 -1.67 6.18 1.66
N GLY A 18 -0.85 6.93 2.39
CA GLY A 18 0.49 6.50 2.79
C GLY A 18 0.43 5.82 4.14
N MET A 19 1.04 4.64 4.29
CA MET A 19 1.02 3.87 5.54
C MET A 19 2.35 3.18 5.80
N HIS A 20 2.67 2.99 7.08
CA HIS A 20 3.70 2.06 7.53
C HIS A 20 3.05 1.03 8.45
N LEU A 21 2.99 -0.22 8.01
CA LEU A 21 2.36 -1.33 8.72
C LEU A 21 3.46 -2.22 9.28
N ALA A 22 3.45 -2.48 10.58
CA ALA A 22 4.27 -3.52 11.20
C ALA A 22 3.49 -4.83 11.22
N LEU A 23 4.09 -5.91 10.72
CA LEU A 23 3.46 -7.22 10.59
C LEU A 23 3.85 -8.15 11.75
N CYS A 24 5.15 -8.35 11.95
CA CYS A 24 5.69 -9.22 12.99
C CYS A 24 7.15 -8.83 13.33
N HIS A 25 7.73 -9.50 14.33
CA HIS A 25 9.17 -9.42 14.57
C HIS A 25 9.95 -10.09 13.43
N GLY A 26 10.96 -9.39 12.94
CA GLY A 26 11.87 -9.86 11.91
C GLY A 26 13.26 -10.23 12.46
N PRO A 27 14.17 -10.72 11.61
CA PRO A 27 13.94 -10.95 10.18
C PRO A 27 13.06 -12.17 9.90
N VAL A 28 12.44 -12.18 8.73
CA VAL A 28 11.79 -13.36 8.14
C VAL A 28 12.49 -13.70 6.84
N ASP A 29 12.49 -14.98 6.47
CA ASP A 29 13.21 -15.46 5.29
C ASP A 29 12.59 -14.97 3.96
N ASP A 30 11.26 -14.96 3.88
CA ASP A 30 10.53 -14.62 2.66
C ASP A 30 9.09 -14.14 2.93
N ILE A 31 8.58 -13.26 2.05
CA ILE A 31 7.16 -12.95 1.91
C ILE A 31 6.72 -13.42 0.53
N THR A 32 5.75 -14.33 0.50
CA THR A 32 5.33 -15.01 -0.72
C THR A 32 4.01 -14.49 -1.29
N GLU A 33 3.16 -13.92 -0.45
CA GLU A 33 1.84 -13.43 -0.84
C GLU A 33 1.49 -12.20 0.00
N LEU A 34 0.74 -11.26 -0.59
CA LEU A 34 0.11 -10.18 0.14
C LEU A 34 -1.40 -10.17 -0.17
N ARG A 35 -2.19 -10.04 0.89
CA ARG A 35 -3.65 -10.11 0.85
C ARG A 35 -4.29 -8.84 1.37
N MET A 36 -5.44 -8.51 0.78
CA MET A 36 -6.33 -7.46 1.28
C MET A 36 -7.75 -8.03 1.35
N GLN A 37 -8.38 -7.97 2.52
CA GLN A 37 -9.70 -8.57 2.78
C GLN A 37 -9.79 -10.05 2.34
N GLY A 38 -8.72 -10.83 2.53
CA GLY A 38 -8.67 -12.24 2.13
C GLY A 38 -8.46 -12.49 0.63
N ARG A 39 -8.27 -11.46 -0.20
CA ARG A 39 -7.93 -11.60 -1.63
C ARG A 39 -6.46 -11.29 -1.87
N ALA A 40 -5.75 -12.17 -2.58
CA ALA A 40 -4.37 -11.93 -2.99
C ALA A 40 -4.29 -10.77 -4.00
N PHE A 41 -3.47 -9.76 -3.71
CA PHE A 41 -3.17 -8.67 -4.64
C PHE A 41 -1.75 -8.73 -5.19
N TRP A 42 -0.88 -9.50 -4.55
CA TRP A 42 0.48 -9.76 -4.99
C TRP A 42 0.90 -11.17 -4.59
N ASN A 43 1.64 -11.85 -5.47
CA ASN A 43 2.29 -13.14 -5.22
C ASN A 43 3.72 -13.05 -5.76
N GLY A 44 4.67 -13.67 -5.08
CA GLY A 44 6.06 -13.68 -5.51
C GLY A 44 6.98 -14.24 -4.42
N SER A 45 8.20 -13.73 -4.38
CA SER A 45 9.16 -14.00 -3.31
C SER A 45 9.98 -12.74 -3.07
N VAL A 46 9.93 -12.25 -1.84
CA VAL A 46 10.74 -11.14 -1.32
C VAL A 46 11.61 -11.69 -0.19
N ALA A 47 12.79 -12.18 -0.58
CA ALA A 47 13.85 -12.61 0.32
C ALA A 47 15.10 -11.72 0.22
N GLY A 48 15.99 -11.76 1.22
CA GLY A 48 17.31 -11.13 1.19
C GLY A 48 17.34 -9.62 1.51
N SER A 49 18.27 -8.86 0.94
CA SER A 49 18.53 -7.45 1.31
C SER A 49 17.37 -6.50 1.00
N ASN A 50 16.93 -5.74 2.01
CA ASN A 50 15.76 -4.84 2.02
C ASN A 50 16.17 -3.39 2.33
N PRO A 51 15.35 -2.38 1.96
CA PRO A 51 13.97 -2.45 1.46
C PRO A 51 13.84 -2.93 -0.01
N LYS A 52 12.78 -3.66 -0.34
CA LYS A 52 12.41 -4.00 -1.73
C LYS A 52 11.10 -3.34 -2.13
N ARG A 53 11.05 -2.74 -3.32
CA ARG A 53 9.83 -2.10 -3.84
C ARG A 53 9.05 -3.03 -4.76
N LEU A 54 7.76 -3.14 -4.48
CA LEU A 54 6.77 -3.85 -5.28
C LEU A 54 5.86 -2.83 -5.97
N GLN A 55 5.64 -3.00 -7.26
CA GLN A 55 4.65 -2.25 -8.02
C GLN A 55 3.35 -3.05 -8.04
N ILE A 56 2.30 -2.50 -7.46
CA ILE A 56 0.99 -3.14 -7.39
C ILE A 56 0.04 -2.46 -8.38
N ASP A 57 -0.61 -3.26 -9.21
CA ASP A 57 -1.64 -2.77 -10.14
C ASP A 57 -2.85 -3.70 -10.15
N ARG A 58 -3.70 -3.56 -9.12
CA ARG A 58 -4.96 -4.30 -8.95
C ARG A 58 -6.10 -3.34 -8.61
N PRO A 59 -6.39 -2.32 -9.44
CA PRO A 59 -7.37 -1.28 -9.15
C PRO A 59 -8.81 -1.81 -9.07
N ASP A 60 -9.07 -2.99 -9.63
CA ASP A 60 -10.40 -3.61 -9.67
C ASP A 60 -10.55 -4.82 -8.74
N LEU A 61 -9.63 -5.01 -7.77
CA LEU A 61 -9.63 -6.17 -6.86
C LEU A 61 -10.97 -6.40 -6.13
N PHE A 62 -11.70 -5.33 -5.85
CA PHE A 62 -13.03 -5.31 -5.23
C PHE A 62 -14.13 -4.83 -6.19
N GLY A 63 -13.96 -5.11 -7.49
CA GLY A 63 -14.94 -4.81 -8.53
C GLY A 63 -14.89 -3.38 -9.08
N GLY A 64 -13.76 -2.70 -8.87
CA GLY A 64 -13.44 -1.43 -9.51
C GLY A 64 -14.21 -0.23 -8.98
N GLU A 65 -14.10 0.90 -9.68
CA GLU A 65 -14.66 2.18 -9.26
C GLU A 65 -16.19 2.24 -9.23
N LYS A 66 -16.88 1.26 -9.84
CA LYS A 66 -18.33 1.12 -9.70
C LYS A 66 -18.74 0.40 -8.41
N ARG A 67 -17.77 -0.21 -7.71
CA ARG A 67 -17.94 -0.90 -6.43
C ARG A 67 -16.99 -0.28 -5.40
N GLU A 68 -16.04 -1.06 -4.89
CA GLU A 68 -15.17 -0.65 -3.78
C GLU A 68 -13.72 -0.41 -4.20
N GLY A 69 -13.42 -0.45 -5.49
CA GLY A 69 -12.09 -0.22 -6.04
C GLY A 69 -11.16 -1.42 -5.89
N GLY A 70 -9.95 -1.16 -5.41
CA GLY A 70 -8.85 -2.12 -5.36
C GLY A 70 -7.59 -1.47 -4.78
N ILE A 71 -6.42 -2.00 -5.14
CA ILE A 71 -5.13 -1.50 -4.68
C ILE A 71 -4.21 -1.22 -5.86
N SER A 72 -3.58 -0.04 -5.89
CA SER A 72 -2.59 0.31 -6.92
C SER A 72 -1.55 1.31 -6.37
N GLY A 73 -0.29 1.17 -6.79
CA GLY A 73 0.84 1.99 -6.38
C GLY A 73 2.02 1.18 -5.86
N ASP A 74 3.01 1.89 -5.31
CA ASP A 74 4.25 1.28 -4.84
C ASP A 74 4.17 0.89 -3.35
N ILE A 75 4.57 -0.35 -3.04
CA ILE A 75 4.70 -0.86 -1.68
C ILE A 75 6.15 -1.27 -1.46
N ASP A 76 6.82 -0.72 -0.45
CA ASP A 76 8.10 -1.26 -0.03
C ASP A 76 7.90 -2.31 1.05
N VAL A 77 8.63 -3.41 0.91
CA VAL A 77 8.75 -4.48 1.90
C VAL A 77 10.05 -4.28 2.68
N LEU A 78 9.92 -4.32 4.00
CA LEU A 78 11.00 -4.22 4.96
C LEU A 78 10.99 -5.53 5.74
N LEU A 79 11.95 -6.45 5.56
CA LEU A 79 11.97 -7.69 6.36
C LEU A 79 12.61 -7.49 7.74
N GLY A 80 13.16 -6.30 8.04
CA GLY A 80 13.73 -6.03 9.37
C GLY A 80 15.18 -6.50 9.53
N GLU A 81 15.91 -6.71 8.44
CA GLU A 81 17.31 -7.14 8.43
C GLU A 81 18.24 -6.18 9.20
N PRO A 82 19.34 -6.67 9.82
CA PRO A 82 20.30 -5.81 10.52
C PRO A 82 20.91 -4.72 9.63
N ALA A 83 21.12 -5.00 8.35
CA ALA A 83 21.68 -4.05 7.39
C ALA A 83 20.61 -3.14 6.74
N GLN A 84 19.33 -3.27 7.10
CA GLN A 84 18.24 -2.47 6.51
C GLN A 84 18.52 -0.97 6.69
N THR A 85 18.30 -0.20 5.62
CA THR A 85 18.47 1.25 5.62
C THR A 85 17.12 1.94 5.87
N PRO A 86 17.12 3.19 6.35
CA PRO A 86 15.89 3.97 6.44
C PRO A 86 15.16 4.09 5.10
N ASN A 87 13.83 3.99 5.14
CA ASN A 87 13.00 4.09 3.94
C ASN A 87 12.88 5.54 3.45
N ASP A 88 13.18 5.79 2.17
CA ASP A 88 13.20 7.12 1.54
C ASP A 88 11.83 7.80 1.51
N TYR A 89 10.73 7.05 1.35
CA TYR A 89 9.39 7.63 1.41
C TYR A 89 9.04 8.10 2.82
N LEU A 90 9.33 7.30 3.84
CA LEU A 90 9.07 7.73 5.23
C LEU A 90 9.92 8.94 5.60
N GLN A 91 11.19 8.96 5.20
CA GLN A 91 12.06 10.13 5.39
C GLN A 91 11.49 11.40 4.74
N THR A 92 10.95 11.27 3.53
CA THR A 92 10.35 12.40 2.80
C THR A 92 9.02 12.84 3.41
N ARG A 93 8.18 11.91 3.89
CA ARG A 93 6.84 12.21 4.41
C ARG A 93 6.81 12.69 5.85
N MET A 94 7.77 12.28 6.67
CA MET A 94 7.88 12.70 8.07
C MET A 94 8.65 14.02 8.21
N ALA A 95 8.60 14.88 7.18
CA ALA A 95 9.31 16.15 7.11
C ALA A 95 8.87 17.12 8.23
N GLY A 96 9.61 17.03 9.33
CA GLY A 96 9.57 17.89 10.51
C GLY A 96 10.84 17.73 11.38
N GLY A 97 11.90 17.14 10.83
CA GLY A 97 13.21 16.99 11.50
C GLY A 97 13.39 15.73 12.36
N GLY A 98 12.46 14.78 12.34
CA GLY A 98 12.63 13.51 13.04
C GLY A 98 13.57 12.56 12.29
N ALA A 99 14.55 11.98 12.97
CA ALA A 99 15.31 10.85 12.44
C ALA A 99 14.39 9.64 12.29
N VAL A 100 14.04 9.28 11.05
CA VAL A 100 13.26 8.08 10.77
C VAL A 100 14.16 6.85 11.00
N PRO A 101 13.78 5.92 11.91
CA PRO A 101 14.57 4.72 12.13
C PRO A 101 14.52 3.81 10.91
N ALA A 102 15.49 2.91 10.80
CA ALA A 102 15.48 1.88 9.76
C ALA A 102 14.51 0.72 10.06
N PHE A 103 13.79 0.75 11.19
CA PHE A 103 12.83 -0.29 11.61
C PHE A 103 13.39 -1.72 11.51
N ARG A 104 14.63 -1.91 11.98
CA ARG A 104 15.29 -3.22 12.07
C ARG A 104 14.61 -4.08 13.13
N GLY A 105 14.64 -5.41 12.96
CA GLY A 105 13.99 -6.38 13.84
C GLY A 105 12.47 -6.45 13.72
N VAL A 106 11.88 -5.76 12.74
CA VAL A 106 10.43 -5.75 12.48
C VAL A 106 10.20 -5.88 10.98
N VAL A 107 9.32 -6.80 10.62
CA VAL A 107 8.81 -6.90 9.25
C VAL A 107 7.72 -5.85 9.06
N GLY A 108 7.84 -5.04 8.02
CA GLY A 108 6.86 -4.01 7.72
C GLY A 108 6.63 -3.76 6.24
N LEU A 109 5.51 -3.12 5.96
CA LEU A 109 5.11 -2.65 4.63
C LEU A 109 4.97 -1.13 4.64
N VAL A 110 5.62 -0.46 3.70
CA VAL A 110 5.44 0.98 3.47
C VAL A 110 4.66 1.18 2.18
N LEU A 111 3.41 1.62 2.32
CA LEU A 111 2.56 1.98 1.19
C LEU A 111 2.82 3.44 0.80
N ARG A 112 3.25 3.67 -0.44
CA ARG A 112 3.64 4.99 -0.94
C ARG A 112 2.47 5.73 -1.56
N LYS A 113 1.54 6.18 -0.73
CA LYS A 113 0.31 6.88 -1.19
C LYS A 113 -0.46 6.02 -2.20
N CYS A 114 -0.64 4.74 -1.89
CA CYS A 114 -1.35 3.80 -2.75
C CYS A 114 -2.83 4.15 -2.83
N TYR A 115 -3.45 3.89 -3.99
CA TYR A 115 -4.89 3.77 -4.14
C TYR A 115 -5.36 2.53 -3.35
N LEU A 116 -6.40 2.67 -2.52
CA LEU A 116 -6.86 1.60 -1.63
C LEU A 116 -8.37 1.37 -1.60
N ALA A 117 -9.15 2.34 -2.08
CA ALA A 117 -10.60 2.21 -2.12
C ALA A 117 -11.24 3.22 -3.08
N ALA A 118 -12.40 2.86 -3.63
CA ALA A 118 -13.32 3.78 -4.29
C ALA A 118 -14.68 3.76 -3.59
N ASN A 119 -15.33 4.93 -3.53
CA ASN A 119 -16.70 5.16 -3.01
C ASN A 119 -16.98 4.73 -1.57
N ASN A 120 -16.02 4.09 -0.91
CA ASN A 120 -16.07 3.69 0.47
C ASN A 120 -14.74 4.12 1.12
N PRO A 121 -14.75 5.01 2.14
CA PRO A 121 -13.52 5.48 2.77
C PRO A 121 -12.89 4.46 3.72
N TYR A 122 -13.55 3.34 4.04
CA TYR A 122 -13.06 2.37 5.00
C TYR A 122 -11.93 1.51 4.42
N LEU A 123 -10.79 1.55 5.10
CA LEU A 123 -9.63 0.72 4.77
C LEU A 123 -9.94 -0.76 5.07
N LYS A 124 -9.66 -1.62 4.09
CA LYS A 124 -9.78 -3.07 4.27
C LYS A 124 -8.52 -3.63 4.93
N PRO A 125 -8.64 -4.67 5.78
CA PRO A 125 -7.49 -5.31 6.41
C PRO A 125 -6.47 -5.80 5.38
N ILE A 126 -5.19 -5.51 5.63
CA ILE A 126 -4.05 -5.98 4.83
C ILE A 126 -3.29 -7.02 5.67
N ALA A 127 -2.91 -8.12 5.04
CA ALA A 127 -2.14 -9.21 5.65
C ALA A 127 -1.04 -9.70 4.67
N ALA A 128 0.02 -10.28 5.23
CA ALA A 128 1.11 -10.94 4.51
C ALA A 128 1.17 -12.40 4.96
#